data_AF-A0A926RVV0-F1
#
_entry.id   AF-A0A926RVV0-F1
#
_cell.length_a   1.000
_cell.length_b   1.000
_cell.length_c   1.000
_cell.angle_alpha   90.00
_cell.angle_beta   90.00
_cell.angle_gamma   90.00
#
_symmetry.space_group_name_H-M   'P 1'
#
loop_
_entity.id
_entity.type
_entity.pdbx_description
1 polymer ?
#
loop_
_entity_poly.entity_id
_entity_poly.type
_entity_poly.pdbx_seq_one_letter_code
_entity_poly.pdbx_strand_id
1 'polypeptide(L)'
;LGADTQTTDPTRVLRFPNTINQKNQVRATVDIWNNIEYELSTLYSYCTPVEKIKKSRRKKKREVVTLPPAKGLVDLYSLNTKKKDDLELLVTLRSGQMVGYRNTCLYTYCFTIALIVKEQKSTIVFARQLNEKFNEPLLIKEVQETAKSAHKDASTFFKAFSDNKYTMYGLARDLIKPEKASTIIRKLDISSEERQQMRFLIDDVIRQNRNTELVREKRREAGVKSRTEYEANERAKTQSKVDLLHEAIETNPTASIRKLAEITGFSKSVVQRLKSQL
;
A
#
# COMPACT_ATOMS: atom_id res chain seq x y z
N LEU A 1 -24.29 -10.00 51.07
CA LEU A 1 -23.39 -11.07 51.56
C LEU A 1 -22.24 -11.18 50.55
N GLY A 2 -21.08 -10.59 50.83
CA GLY A 2 -19.94 -10.53 49.90
C GLY A 2 -19.25 -11.88 49.70
N ALA A 3 -19.97 -12.83 49.10
CA ALA A 3 -19.48 -14.17 48.81
C ALA A 3 -18.44 -14.16 47.68
N ASP A 4 -17.51 -15.12 47.71
CA ASP A 4 -16.48 -15.29 46.69
C ASP A 4 -17.11 -15.60 45.32
N THR A 5 -16.85 -14.72 44.35
CA THR A 5 -17.41 -14.75 42.99
C THR A 5 -16.97 -15.97 42.19
N GLN A 6 -15.92 -16.69 42.60
CA GLN A 6 -15.49 -17.93 41.95
C GLN A 6 -16.27 -19.17 42.41
N THR A 7 -17.14 -19.04 43.42
CA THR A 7 -17.88 -20.15 44.02
C THR A 7 -19.26 -20.28 43.37
N THR A 8 -19.29 -20.70 42.12
CA THR A 8 -20.51 -20.76 41.29
C THR A 8 -21.24 -22.12 41.31
N ASP A 9 -20.65 -23.13 41.97
CA ASP A 9 -21.17 -24.49 42.03
C ASP A 9 -21.52 -24.86 43.49
N PRO A 10 -22.72 -25.41 43.78
CA PRO A 10 -23.11 -25.81 45.13
C PRO A 10 -22.12 -26.77 45.81
N THR A 11 -21.40 -27.60 45.03
CA THR A 11 -20.35 -28.50 45.56
C THR A 11 -19.13 -27.75 46.09
N ARG A 12 -18.92 -26.51 45.64
CA ARG A 12 -17.85 -25.62 46.14
C ARG A 12 -18.31 -24.73 47.29
N VAL A 13 -19.62 -24.55 47.45
CA VAL A 13 -20.22 -23.75 48.53
C VAL A 13 -20.29 -24.54 49.84
N LEU A 14 -20.53 -25.86 49.77
CA LEU A 14 -20.72 -26.71 50.96
C LEU A 14 -19.53 -27.64 51.19
N ARG A 15 -18.95 -27.60 52.39
CA ARG A 15 -17.99 -28.61 52.86
C ARG A 15 -18.66 -29.59 53.81
N PHE A 16 -18.22 -30.85 53.76
CA PHE A 16 -18.73 -31.87 54.67
C PHE A 16 -18.34 -31.52 56.12
N PRO A 17 -19.27 -31.62 57.08
CA PRO A 17 -19.01 -31.22 58.46
C PRO A 17 -17.90 -32.07 59.09
N ASN A 18 -17.17 -31.46 60.03
CA ASN A 18 -16.07 -32.08 60.78
C ASN A 18 -14.85 -32.51 59.95
N THR A 19 -14.75 -32.12 58.69
CA THR A 19 -13.56 -32.34 57.86
C THR A 19 -12.49 -31.29 58.10
N ILE A 20 -11.22 -31.63 57.89
CA ILE A 20 -10.08 -30.73 58.08
C ILE A 20 -9.70 -30.09 56.74
N ASN A 21 -9.63 -28.76 56.71
CA ASN A 21 -9.14 -28.03 55.54
C ASN A 21 -7.62 -28.15 55.44
N GLN A 22 -7.10 -28.92 54.50
CA GLN A 22 -5.65 -29.13 54.37
C GLN A 22 -4.83 -27.84 54.17
N LYS A 23 -5.39 -26.79 53.57
CA LYS A 23 -4.66 -25.53 53.34
C LYS A 23 -4.39 -24.73 54.62
N ASN A 24 -5.33 -24.77 55.58
CA ASN A 24 -5.27 -23.94 56.79
C ASN A 24 -5.25 -24.78 58.07
N GLN A 25 -5.39 -26.11 57.98
CA GLN A 25 -5.46 -27.09 59.06
C GLN A 25 -6.57 -26.83 60.11
N VAL A 26 -7.62 -26.11 59.72
CA VAL A 26 -8.78 -25.83 60.57
C VAL A 26 -9.92 -26.82 60.26
N ARG A 27 -10.61 -27.29 61.29
CA ARG A 27 -11.78 -28.18 61.17
C ARG A 27 -13.04 -27.37 60.80
N ALA A 28 -13.80 -27.86 59.83
CA ALA A 28 -15.09 -27.27 59.45
C ALA A 28 -16.15 -27.58 60.52
N THR A 29 -16.70 -26.54 61.14
CA THR A 29 -17.84 -26.63 62.07
C THR A 29 -19.15 -26.31 61.34
N VAL A 30 -20.26 -26.87 61.80
CA VAL A 30 -21.59 -26.51 61.31
C VAL A 30 -22.14 -25.43 62.22
N ASP A 31 -22.56 -24.33 61.62
CA ASP A 31 -23.28 -23.27 62.32
C ASP A 31 -24.63 -23.07 61.62
N ILE A 32 -25.71 -23.29 62.35
CA ILE A 32 -27.07 -23.18 61.82
C ILE A 32 -27.56 -21.77 62.13
N TRP A 33 -27.52 -20.90 61.12
CA TRP A 33 -27.77 -19.49 61.35
C TRP A 33 -29.26 -19.14 61.47
N ASN A 34 -30.16 -19.94 60.89
CA ASN A 34 -31.62 -19.80 60.99
C ASN A 34 -32.29 -21.19 60.97
N ASN A 35 -33.22 -21.45 61.89
CA ASN A 35 -34.02 -22.68 61.93
C ASN A 35 -35.29 -22.62 61.05
N ILE A 36 -35.31 -21.74 60.05
CA ILE A 36 -36.46 -21.59 59.16
C ILE A 36 -36.29 -22.56 58.00
N GLU A 37 -37.20 -23.52 57.90
CA GLU A 37 -37.28 -24.42 56.76
C GLU A 37 -37.89 -23.67 55.58
N TYR A 38 -37.19 -23.69 54.44
CA TYR A 38 -37.69 -23.11 53.21
C TYR A 38 -38.14 -24.22 52.27
N GLU A 39 -39.32 -24.04 51.67
CA GLU A 39 -39.73 -24.86 50.55
C GLU A 39 -38.88 -24.51 49.32
N LEU A 40 -38.54 -25.52 48.52
CA LEU A 40 -37.70 -25.34 47.33
C LEU A 40 -38.31 -24.33 46.35
N SER A 41 -39.64 -24.28 46.24
CA SER A 41 -40.39 -23.32 45.42
C SER A 41 -40.12 -21.88 45.84
N THR A 42 -40.07 -21.62 47.15
CA THR A 42 -39.75 -20.30 47.73
C THR A 42 -38.30 -19.91 47.40
N LEU A 43 -37.35 -20.84 47.51
CA LEU A 43 -35.95 -20.58 47.16
C LEU A 43 -35.77 -20.22 45.68
N TYR A 44 -36.47 -20.93 44.78
CA TYR A 44 -36.45 -20.62 43.35
C TYR A 44 -36.97 -19.21 43.05
N SER A 45 -37.94 -18.70 43.81
CA SER A 45 -38.46 -17.34 43.60
C SER A 45 -37.43 -16.24 43.91
N TYR A 46 -36.45 -16.52 44.78
CA TYR A 46 -35.36 -15.59 45.10
C TYR A 46 -34.21 -15.62 44.07
N CYS A 47 -34.10 -16.67 43.26
CA CYS A 47 -33.10 -16.78 42.22
C CYS A 47 -33.60 -16.16 40.90
N THR A 48 -32.83 -15.27 40.30
CA THR A 48 -33.17 -14.72 38.98
C THR A 48 -33.17 -15.83 37.91
N PRO A 49 -34.22 -15.95 37.06
CA PRO A 49 -34.28 -16.98 36.03
C PRO A 49 -33.10 -16.89 35.06
N VAL A 50 -32.39 -18.01 34.85
CA VAL A 50 -31.15 -18.12 34.06
C VAL A 50 -31.34 -17.81 32.56
N GLU A 51 -32.58 -17.62 32.11
CA GLU A 51 -32.95 -17.53 30.69
C GLU A 51 -32.39 -16.30 29.96
N LYS A 52 -31.76 -15.34 30.65
CA LYS A 52 -31.20 -14.12 30.03
C LYS A 52 -29.67 -14.04 29.90
N ILE A 53 -28.96 -15.18 29.84
CA ILE A 53 -27.53 -15.18 29.48
C ILE A 53 -27.23 -16.13 28.31
N LYS A 54 -28.04 -16.07 27.24
CA LYS A 54 -27.50 -16.42 25.91
C LYS A 54 -26.79 -15.18 25.36
N LYS A 55 -25.59 -14.88 25.87
CA LYS A 55 -24.66 -14.02 25.12
C LYS A 55 -24.42 -14.74 23.80
N SER A 56 -25.04 -14.26 22.74
CA SER A 56 -24.75 -14.67 21.37
C SER A 56 -23.24 -14.65 21.24
N ARG A 57 -22.60 -15.83 21.19
CA ARG A 57 -21.21 -15.94 20.79
C ARG A 57 -21.19 -15.35 19.39
N ARG A 58 -20.76 -14.09 19.25
CA ARG A 58 -20.47 -13.48 17.96
C ARG A 58 -19.65 -14.51 17.21
N LYS A 59 -20.27 -15.19 16.23
CA LYS A 59 -19.54 -16.10 15.34
C LYS A 59 -18.40 -15.26 14.81
N LYS A 60 -17.14 -15.60 15.15
CA LYS A 60 -15.97 -14.95 14.54
C LYS A 60 -16.26 -14.96 13.04
N LYS A 61 -16.36 -13.78 12.43
CA LYS A 61 -16.47 -13.68 10.97
C LYS A 61 -15.34 -14.54 10.45
N ARG A 62 -15.67 -15.62 9.74
CA ARG A 62 -14.63 -16.40 9.05
C ARG A 62 -13.95 -15.39 8.15
N GLU A 63 -12.70 -15.09 8.44
CA GLU A 63 -11.89 -14.25 7.56
C GLU A 63 -11.88 -14.99 6.23
N VAL A 64 -12.55 -14.41 5.23
CA VAL A 64 -12.44 -14.92 3.87
C VAL A 64 -11.01 -14.60 3.48
N VAL A 65 -10.12 -15.57 3.67
CA VAL A 65 -8.75 -15.48 3.16
C VAL A 65 -8.87 -15.58 1.64
N THR A 66 -9.07 -14.43 1.00
CA THR A 66 -8.95 -14.34 -0.45
C THR A 66 -7.49 -14.59 -0.78
N LEU A 67 -7.21 -15.69 -1.48
CA LEU A 67 -5.89 -15.92 -2.03
C LEU A 67 -5.48 -14.68 -2.84
N PRO A 68 -4.26 -14.15 -2.63
CA PRO A 68 -3.81 -12.98 -3.37
C PRO A 68 -3.86 -13.31 -4.87
N PRO A 69 -4.45 -12.43 -5.70
CA PRO A 69 -4.50 -12.65 -7.14
C PRO A 69 -3.07 -12.80 -7.70
N ALA A 70 -2.93 -13.60 -8.75
CA ALA A 70 -1.64 -13.79 -9.41
C ALA A 70 -1.03 -12.45 -9.81
N LYS A 71 0.24 -12.23 -9.48
CA LYS A 71 0.94 -10.95 -9.71
C LYS A 71 0.77 -10.42 -11.14
N GLY A 72 0.94 -11.29 -12.14
CA GLY A 72 0.78 -10.91 -13.56
C GLY A 72 -0.62 -10.44 -13.93
N LEU A 73 -1.66 -10.93 -13.25
CA LEU A 73 -3.03 -10.48 -13.44
C LEU A 73 -3.25 -9.09 -12.85
N VAL A 74 -2.73 -8.84 -11.64
CA VAL A 74 -2.77 -7.51 -11.00
C VAL A 74 -2.03 -6.47 -11.84
N ASP A 75 -0.85 -6.83 -12.32
CA ASP A 75 -0.04 -5.98 -13.19
C ASP A 75 -0.78 -5.66 -14.50
N LEU A 76 -1.41 -6.66 -15.13
CA LEU A 76 -2.21 -6.46 -16.35
C LEU A 76 -3.38 -5.49 -16.10
N TYR A 77 -4.12 -5.64 -15.01
CA TYR A 77 -5.23 -4.73 -14.68
C TYR A 77 -4.73 -3.31 -14.43
N SER A 78 -3.74 -3.15 -13.54
CA SER A 78 -3.15 -1.85 -13.21
C SER A 78 -2.62 -1.13 -14.46
N LEU A 79 -1.99 -1.87 -15.38
CA LEU A 79 -1.48 -1.35 -16.63
C LEU A 79 -2.59 -0.84 -17.54
N ASN A 80 -3.63 -1.65 -17.76
CA ASN A 80 -4.70 -1.31 -18.69
C ASN A 80 -5.60 -0.20 -18.14
N THR A 81 -5.78 -0.10 -16.82
CA THR A 81 -6.50 1.04 -16.21
C THR A 81 -5.77 2.35 -16.52
N LYS A 82 -4.45 2.43 -16.28
CA LYS A 82 -3.68 3.64 -16.59
C LYS A 82 -3.71 3.97 -18.09
N LYS A 83 -3.63 2.93 -18.94
CA LYS A 83 -3.66 3.09 -20.39
C LYS A 83 -5.04 3.58 -20.88
N LYS A 84 -6.14 3.09 -20.31
CA LYS A 84 -7.50 3.59 -20.56
C LYS A 84 -7.58 5.08 -20.24
N ASP A 85 -7.15 5.46 -19.03
CA ASP A 85 -7.23 6.84 -18.57
C ASP A 85 -6.42 7.79 -19.47
N ASP A 86 -5.22 7.36 -19.89
CA ASP A 86 -4.39 8.14 -20.81
C ASP A 86 -5.01 8.28 -22.22
N LEU A 87 -5.69 7.26 -22.72
CA LEU A 87 -6.38 7.35 -24.02
C LEU A 87 -7.57 8.31 -23.95
N GLU A 88 -8.32 8.32 -22.84
CA GLU A 88 -9.38 9.32 -22.64
C GLU A 88 -8.79 10.72 -22.50
N LEU A 89 -7.70 10.87 -21.76
CA LEU A 89 -6.98 12.13 -21.61
C LEU A 89 -6.48 12.64 -22.97
N LEU A 90 -5.92 11.77 -23.83
CA LEU A 90 -5.46 12.15 -25.17
C LEU A 90 -6.57 12.82 -25.98
N VAL A 91 -7.77 12.24 -25.97
CA VAL A 91 -8.92 12.79 -26.68
C VAL A 91 -9.30 14.16 -26.14
N THR A 92 -9.22 14.35 -24.81
CA THR A 92 -9.44 15.65 -24.17
C THR A 92 -8.35 16.66 -24.52
N LEU A 93 -7.06 16.28 -24.53
CA LEU A 93 -5.94 17.16 -24.87
C LEU A 93 -6.00 17.65 -26.32
N ARG A 94 -6.48 16.81 -27.23
CA ARG A 94 -6.71 17.15 -28.63
C ARG A 94 -8.04 17.86 -28.87
N SER A 95 -8.81 18.15 -27.83
CA SER A 95 -10.15 18.74 -27.94
C SER A 95 -11.03 17.98 -28.96
N GLY A 96 -10.98 16.65 -28.94
CA GLY A 96 -11.74 15.79 -29.85
C GLY A 96 -11.19 15.68 -31.29
N GLN A 97 -10.10 16.36 -31.63
CA GLN A 97 -9.47 16.32 -32.96
C GLN A 97 -8.66 15.03 -33.15
N MET A 98 -9.34 13.98 -33.61
CA MET A 98 -8.76 12.63 -33.80
C MET A 98 -8.75 12.17 -35.26
N VAL A 99 -8.88 13.09 -36.22
CA VAL A 99 -8.91 12.78 -37.66
C VAL A 99 -7.70 11.92 -38.06
N GLY A 100 -7.94 10.83 -38.80
CA GLY A 100 -6.90 9.84 -39.16
C GLY A 100 -6.57 8.80 -38.07
N TYR A 101 -6.83 9.11 -36.79
CA TYR A 101 -6.49 8.24 -35.66
C TYR A 101 -7.71 7.58 -34.97
N ARG A 102 -8.94 8.00 -35.31
CA ARG A 102 -10.20 7.53 -34.69
C ARG A 102 -10.28 6.01 -34.54
N ASN A 103 -10.21 5.26 -35.64
CA ASN A 103 -10.34 3.80 -35.65
C ASN A 103 -9.23 3.12 -34.83
N THR A 104 -7.98 3.58 -35.00
CA THR A 104 -6.83 3.03 -34.30
C THR A 104 -6.92 3.28 -32.79
N CYS A 105 -7.33 4.48 -32.39
CA CYS A 105 -7.56 4.85 -30.99
C CYS A 105 -8.70 4.02 -30.40
N LEU A 106 -9.83 3.94 -31.11
CA LEU A 106 -11.01 3.21 -30.68
C LEU A 106 -10.72 1.71 -30.50
N TYR A 107 -10.04 1.07 -31.47
CA TYR A 107 -9.65 -0.34 -31.35
C TYR A 107 -8.73 -0.57 -30.14
N THR A 108 -7.70 0.28 -29.98
CA THR A 108 -6.77 0.19 -28.85
C THR A 108 -7.49 0.34 -27.52
N TYR A 109 -8.41 1.30 -27.42
CA TYR A 109 -9.23 1.54 -26.24
C TYR A 109 -10.20 0.39 -25.95
N CYS A 110 -10.87 -0.16 -26.97
CA CYS A 110 -11.77 -1.29 -26.79
C CYS A 110 -11.01 -2.53 -26.32
N PHE A 111 -9.82 -2.76 -26.88
CA PHE A 111 -8.96 -3.88 -26.47
C PHE A 111 -8.54 -3.74 -25.00
N THR A 112 -8.17 -2.54 -24.54
CA THR A 112 -7.79 -2.32 -23.14
C THR A 112 -8.97 -2.46 -22.18
N ILE A 113 -10.14 -1.93 -22.53
CA ILE A 113 -11.38 -2.09 -21.75
C ILE A 113 -11.80 -3.56 -21.67
N ALA A 114 -11.73 -4.30 -22.77
CA ALA A 114 -12.10 -5.72 -22.80
C ALA A 114 -11.24 -6.55 -21.83
N LEU A 115 -9.96 -6.21 -21.64
CA LEU A 115 -9.10 -6.86 -20.64
C LEU A 115 -9.47 -6.52 -19.20
N ILE A 116 -10.04 -5.35 -18.96
CA ILE A 116 -10.49 -4.90 -17.63
C ILE A 116 -11.83 -5.53 -17.28
N VAL A 117 -12.83 -5.34 -18.14
CA VAL A 117 -14.23 -5.65 -17.84
C VAL A 117 -14.61 -7.09 -18.23
N LYS A 118 -13.94 -7.66 -19.25
CA LYS A 118 -14.21 -9.01 -19.80
C LYS A 118 -15.63 -9.23 -20.35
N GLU A 119 -16.42 -8.17 -20.45
CA GLU A 119 -17.77 -8.22 -20.98
C GLU A 119 -17.88 -7.40 -22.27
N GLN A 120 -18.40 -8.03 -23.31
CA GLN A 120 -18.54 -7.43 -24.63
C GLN A 120 -19.53 -6.26 -24.65
N LYS A 121 -20.68 -6.39 -23.97
CA LYS A 121 -21.70 -5.34 -23.93
C LYS A 121 -21.15 -4.06 -23.32
N SER A 122 -20.50 -4.19 -22.16
CA SER A 122 -19.83 -3.08 -21.49
C SER A 122 -18.75 -2.44 -22.36
N THR A 123 -17.94 -3.24 -23.06
CA THR A 123 -16.92 -2.74 -24.00
C THR A 123 -17.53 -1.86 -25.10
N ILE A 124 -18.69 -2.26 -25.66
CA ILE A 124 -19.40 -1.48 -26.68
C ILE A 124 -19.94 -0.16 -26.10
N VAL A 125 -20.44 -0.17 -24.86
CA VAL A 125 -20.92 1.05 -24.20
C VAL A 125 -19.78 2.05 -24.01
N PHE A 126 -18.63 1.60 -23.50
CA PHE A 126 -17.45 2.46 -23.35
C PHE A 126 -16.94 2.98 -24.71
N ALA A 127 -16.93 2.14 -25.74
CA ALA A 127 -16.54 2.55 -27.09
C ALA A 127 -17.42 3.69 -27.63
N ARG A 128 -18.74 3.61 -27.40
CA ARG A 128 -19.69 4.67 -27.78
C ARG A 128 -19.42 5.97 -27.03
N GLN A 129 -19.22 5.89 -25.72
CA GLN A 129 -18.90 7.06 -24.88
C GLN A 129 -17.61 7.74 -25.31
N LEU A 130 -16.59 6.98 -25.72
CA LEU A 130 -15.36 7.58 -26.25
C LEU A 130 -15.61 8.24 -27.62
N ASN A 131 -16.36 7.58 -28.50
CA ASN A 131 -16.66 8.10 -29.84
C ASN A 131 -17.47 9.41 -29.79
N GLU A 132 -18.36 9.57 -28.82
CA GLU A 132 -19.10 10.81 -28.58
C GLU A 132 -18.21 12.01 -28.22
N LYS A 133 -16.99 11.75 -27.71
CA LYS A 133 -16.01 12.80 -27.39
C LYS A 133 -15.20 13.26 -28.62
N PHE A 134 -15.35 12.61 -29.77
CA PHE A 134 -14.70 13.05 -31.00
C PHE A 134 -15.50 14.19 -31.64
N ASN A 135 -14.81 15.17 -32.23
CA ASN A 135 -15.47 16.25 -32.97
C ASN A 135 -16.22 15.72 -34.18
N GLU A 136 -15.68 14.66 -34.80
CA GLU A 136 -16.31 13.93 -35.88
C GLU A 136 -16.44 12.45 -35.49
N PRO A 137 -17.56 12.04 -34.88
CA PRO A 137 -17.78 10.67 -34.44
C PRO A 137 -17.85 9.70 -35.63
N LEU A 138 -17.36 8.49 -35.43
CA LEU A 138 -17.54 7.37 -36.36
C LEU A 138 -18.99 6.89 -36.37
N LEU A 139 -19.39 6.18 -37.43
CA LEU A 139 -20.71 5.57 -37.51
C LEU A 139 -20.88 4.54 -36.38
N ILE A 140 -22.03 4.54 -35.72
CA ILE A 140 -22.32 3.65 -34.60
C ILE A 140 -22.08 2.17 -34.94
N LYS A 141 -22.38 1.77 -36.19
CA LYS A 141 -22.13 0.40 -36.68
C LYS A 141 -20.63 0.07 -36.70
N GLU A 142 -19.79 0.98 -37.18
CA GLU A 142 -18.34 0.80 -37.21
C GLU A 142 -17.74 0.71 -35.81
N VAL A 143 -18.23 1.55 -34.89
CA VAL A 143 -17.84 1.53 -33.47
C VAL A 143 -18.16 0.17 -32.85
N GLN A 144 -19.36 -0.35 -33.12
CA GLN A 144 -19.78 -1.66 -32.61
C GLN A 144 -18.94 -2.79 -33.17
N GLU A 145 -18.71 -2.84 -34.49
CA GLU A 145 -17.90 -3.91 -35.10
C GLU A 145 -16.45 -3.85 -34.61
N THR A 146 -15.88 -2.66 -34.46
CA THR A 146 -14.53 -2.47 -33.91
C THR A 146 -14.46 -2.97 -32.46
N ALA A 147 -15.44 -2.62 -31.62
CA ALA A 147 -15.50 -3.07 -30.23
C ALA A 147 -15.67 -4.59 -30.11
N LYS A 148 -16.50 -5.22 -30.97
CA LYS A 148 -16.67 -6.67 -31.03
C LYS A 148 -15.37 -7.38 -31.42
N SER A 149 -14.70 -6.87 -32.45
CA SER A 149 -13.42 -7.41 -32.94
C SER A 149 -12.35 -7.33 -31.85
N ALA A 150 -12.15 -6.14 -31.26
CA ALA A 150 -11.19 -5.93 -30.18
C ALA A 150 -11.49 -6.81 -28.95
N HIS A 151 -12.75 -6.99 -28.60
CA HIS A 151 -13.14 -7.87 -27.48
C HIS A 151 -12.82 -9.34 -27.76
N LYS A 152 -13.04 -9.81 -29.00
CA LYS A 152 -12.69 -11.18 -29.40
C LYS A 152 -11.19 -11.42 -29.26
N ASP A 153 -10.38 -10.49 -29.75
CA ASP A 153 -8.91 -10.56 -29.68
C ASP A 153 -8.39 -10.46 -28.24
N ALA A 154 -8.97 -9.59 -27.42
CA ALA A 154 -8.65 -9.49 -26.01
C ALA A 154 -9.03 -10.77 -25.25
N SER A 155 -10.16 -11.40 -25.61
CA SER A 155 -10.61 -12.65 -25.00
C SER A 155 -9.73 -13.85 -25.36
N THR A 156 -9.28 -13.95 -26.62
CA THR A 156 -8.33 -15.00 -27.04
C THR A 156 -6.99 -14.83 -26.34
N PHE A 157 -6.50 -13.58 -26.25
CA PHE A 157 -5.31 -13.26 -25.49
C PHE A 157 -5.45 -13.63 -24.01
N PHE A 158 -6.54 -13.23 -23.36
CA PHE A 158 -6.73 -13.46 -21.93
C PHE A 158 -6.79 -14.95 -21.59
N LYS A 159 -7.40 -15.78 -22.44
CA LYS A 159 -7.40 -17.25 -22.29
C LYS A 159 -5.97 -17.81 -22.33
N ALA A 160 -5.22 -17.50 -23.39
CA ALA A 160 -3.83 -17.95 -23.52
C ALA A 160 -2.94 -17.43 -22.37
N PHE A 161 -3.18 -16.20 -21.91
CA PHE A 161 -2.47 -15.60 -20.77
C PHE A 161 -2.79 -16.32 -19.45
N SER A 162 -4.05 -16.69 -19.23
CA SER A 162 -4.49 -17.45 -18.06
C SER A 162 -3.90 -18.87 -18.06
N ASP A 163 -3.93 -19.56 -19.20
CA ASP A 163 -3.38 -20.91 -19.36
C ASP A 163 -1.86 -20.91 -19.12
N ASN A 164 -1.19 -19.82 -19.50
CA ASN A 164 0.25 -19.61 -19.30
C ASN A 164 0.59 -18.98 -17.94
N LYS A 165 -0.22 -19.23 -16.90
CA LYS A 165 0.00 -18.78 -15.51
C LYS A 165 0.19 -17.27 -15.37
N TYR A 166 -0.48 -16.47 -16.20
CA TYR A 166 -0.37 -15.01 -16.22
C TYR A 166 1.05 -14.50 -16.53
N THR A 167 1.77 -15.19 -17.41
CA THR A 167 3.08 -14.77 -17.91
C THR A 167 3.02 -14.41 -19.40
N MET A 168 3.71 -13.34 -19.78
CA MET A 168 3.78 -12.89 -21.18
C MET A 168 4.80 -13.70 -22.00
N TYR A 169 5.72 -14.39 -21.32
CA TYR A 169 6.76 -15.21 -21.92
C TYR A 169 6.20 -16.57 -22.36
N GLY A 170 6.49 -17.02 -23.59
CA GLY A 170 5.99 -18.28 -24.12
C GLY A 170 4.63 -18.20 -24.83
N LEU A 171 3.99 -17.03 -24.87
CA LEU A 171 2.79 -16.82 -25.67
C LEU A 171 3.10 -16.87 -27.18
N ALA A 172 2.18 -17.47 -27.95
CA ALA A 172 2.26 -17.60 -29.40
C ALA A 172 2.53 -16.24 -30.09
N ARG A 173 3.20 -16.27 -31.25
CA ARG A 173 3.65 -15.04 -31.96
C ARG A 173 2.54 -14.37 -32.75
N ASP A 174 1.61 -15.16 -33.27
CA ASP A 174 0.41 -14.80 -34.02
C ASP A 174 -0.70 -14.22 -33.14
N LEU A 175 -0.65 -14.48 -31.83
CA LEU A 175 -1.60 -13.93 -30.86
C LEU A 175 -1.51 -12.39 -30.78
N ILE A 176 -2.65 -11.72 -30.91
CA ILE A 176 -2.76 -10.27 -30.72
C ILE A 176 -2.58 -9.96 -29.23
N LYS A 177 -1.50 -9.23 -28.91
CA LYS A 177 -1.10 -8.90 -27.54
C LYS A 177 -1.44 -7.44 -27.22
N PRO A 178 -1.64 -7.08 -25.93
CA PRO A 178 -1.76 -5.69 -25.52
C PRO A 178 -0.56 -4.89 -26.02
N GLU A 179 -0.83 -3.80 -26.75
CA GLU A 179 0.22 -3.01 -27.38
C GLU A 179 1.16 -2.37 -26.35
N LYS A 180 2.44 -2.23 -26.69
CA LYS A 180 3.38 -1.48 -25.86
C LYS A 180 3.07 0.01 -25.94
N ALA A 181 3.43 0.78 -24.89
CA ALA A 181 3.26 2.23 -24.89
C ALA A 181 3.89 2.89 -26.13
N SER A 182 5.11 2.48 -26.49
CA SER A 182 5.81 2.98 -27.69
C SER A 182 5.06 2.71 -28.99
N THR A 183 4.38 1.57 -29.10
CA THR A 183 3.57 1.23 -30.28
C THR A 183 2.36 2.16 -30.40
N ILE A 184 1.68 2.43 -29.28
CA ILE A 184 0.51 3.33 -29.23
C ILE A 184 0.94 4.76 -29.54
N ILE A 185 2.01 5.24 -28.90
CA ILE A 185 2.59 6.58 -29.14
C ILE A 185 2.87 6.79 -30.62
N ARG A 186 3.51 5.81 -31.29
CA ARG A 186 3.80 5.88 -32.71
C ARG A 186 2.54 5.82 -33.59
N LYS A 187 1.55 5.00 -33.23
CA LYS A 187 0.31 4.82 -34.02
C LYS A 187 -0.64 6.01 -33.94
N LEU A 188 -0.65 6.71 -32.81
CA LEU A 188 -1.53 7.86 -32.55
C LEU A 188 -0.79 9.20 -32.70
N ASP A 189 0.49 9.15 -33.05
CA ASP A 189 1.39 10.29 -33.20
C ASP A 189 1.32 11.23 -31.98
N ILE A 190 1.56 10.67 -30.79
CA ILE A 190 1.42 11.40 -29.52
C ILE A 190 2.62 12.32 -29.32
N SER A 191 2.36 13.62 -29.15
CA SER A 191 3.39 14.64 -29.01
C SER A 191 4.14 14.53 -27.68
N SER A 192 5.31 15.16 -27.58
CA SER A 192 6.06 15.23 -26.31
C SER A 192 5.29 15.94 -25.20
N GLU A 193 4.55 16.99 -25.54
CA GLU A 193 3.76 17.78 -24.60
C GLU A 193 2.58 16.98 -24.06
N GLU A 194 1.88 16.24 -24.93
CA GLU A 194 0.80 15.33 -24.53
C GLU A 194 1.31 14.24 -23.58
N ARG A 195 2.46 13.63 -23.90
CA ARG A 195 3.09 12.58 -23.08
C ARG A 195 3.46 13.06 -21.68
N GLN A 196 3.81 14.34 -21.49
CA GLN A 196 4.14 14.87 -20.16
C GLN A 196 2.95 14.82 -19.19
N GLN A 197 1.73 14.89 -19.69
CA GLN A 197 0.51 14.88 -18.88
C GLN A 197 -0.01 13.46 -18.58
N MET A 198 0.47 12.47 -19.33
CA MET A 198 0.03 11.07 -19.24
C MET A 198 0.73 10.30 -18.12
N ARG A 199 0.11 9.21 -17.64
CA ARG A 199 0.66 8.35 -16.58
C ARG A 199 1.43 7.14 -17.11
N PHE A 200 0.97 6.54 -18.20
CA PHE A 200 1.46 5.30 -18.78
C PHE A 200 2.05 5.45 -20.20
N LEU A 201 1.40 6.21 -21.08
CA LEU A 201 1.84 6.50 -22.45
C LEU A 201 2.98 7.55 -22.43
N ILE A 202 4.08 7.19 -21.79
CA ILE A 202 5.26 8.03 -21.61
C ILE A 202 6.52 7.37 -22.15
N ASP A 203 7.47 8.20 -22.55
CA ASP A 203 8.79 7.75 -22.97
C ASP A 203 9.61 7.22 -21.79
N ASP A 204 10.64 6.44 -22.11
CA ASP A 204 11.53 5.86 -21.11
C ASP A 204 12.28 6.95 -20.32
N VAL A 205 12.59 8.09 -20.95
CA VAL A 205 13.21 9.25 -20.28
C VAL A 205 12.30 9.84 -19.20
N ILE A 206 11.03 10.13 -19.53
CA ILE A 206 10.04 10.66 -18.58
C ILE A 206 9.83 9.65 -17.44
N ARG A 207 9.74 8.35 -17.78
CA ARG A 207 9.59 7.29 -16.79
C ARG A 207 10.76 7.23 -15.82
N GLN A 208 11.99 7.33 -16.33
CA GLN A 208 13.20 7.33 -15.52
C GLN A 208 13.28 8.56 -14.61
N ASN A 209 12.93 9.74 -15.12
CA ASN A 209 12.93 10.99 -14.35
C ASN A 209 11.94 10.90 -13.18
N ARG A 210 10.69 10.54 -13.46
CA ARG A 210 9.65 10.36 -12.42
C ARG A 210 10.05 9.32 -11.38
N ASN A 211 10.63 8.19 -11.80
CA ASN A 211 11.11 7.19 -10.85
C ASN A 211 12.27 7.72 -9.99
N THR A 212 13.16 8.52 -10.57
CA THR A 212 14.28 9.14 -9.85
C THR A 212 13.78 10.13 -8.80
N GLU A 213 12.77 10.94 -9.13
CA GLU A 213 12.11 11.85 -8.20
C GLU A 213 11.41 11.09 -7.07
N LEU A 214 10.58 10.09 -7.39
CA LEU A 214 9.91 9.24 -6.40
C LEU A 214 10.89 8.55 -5.45
N VAL A 215 12.02 8.04 -5.96
CA VAL A 215 13.06 7.42 -5.13
C VAL A 215 13.76 8.46 -4.26
N ARG A 216 14.01 9.67 -4.76
CA ARG A 216 14.60 10.77 -3.96
C ARG A 216 13.65 11.19 -2.84
N GLU A 217 12.36 11.31 -3.11
CA GLU A 217 11.34 11.63 -2.10
C GLU A 217 11.26 10.56 -1.03
N LYS A 218 11.16 9.28 -1.40
CA LYS A 218 11.18 8.17 -0.44
C LYS A 218 12.42 8.15 0.43
N ARG A 219 13.59 8.50 -0.13
CA ARG A 219 14.84 8.61 0.64
C ARG A 219 14.78 9.76 1.65
N ARG A 220 14.22 10.91 1.26
CA ARG A 220 14.02 12.06 2.16
C ARG A 220 13.04 11.72 3.28
N GLU A 221 11.94 11.05 2.97
CA GLU A 221 10.97 10.55 3.96
C GLU A 221 11.61 9.55 4.94
N ALA A 222 12.53 8.71 4.46
CA ALA A 222 13.32 7.81 5.29
C ALA A 222 14.43 8.52 6.11
N GLY A 223 14.50 9.85 6.08
CA GLY A 223 15.46 10.66 6.85
C GLY A 223 16.85 10.75 6.23
N VAL A 224 17.04 10.29 4.98
CA VAL A 224 18.31 10.46 4.26
C VAL A 224 18.44 11.92 3.86
N LYS A 225 19.35 12.62 4.54
CA LYS A 225 19.66 14.04 4.28
C LYS A 225 20.08 14.27 2.83
N SER A 226 19.74 15.43 2.29
CA SER A 226 20.21 15.80 0.96
C SER A 226 21.74 15.94 0.95
N ARG A 227 22.38 15.75 -0.22
CA ARG A 227 23.84 15.91 -0.35
C ARG A 227 24.29 17.31 0.09
N THR A 228 23.51 18.33 -0.23
CA THR A 228 23.75 19.71 0.18
C THR A 228 23.65 19.89 1.69
N GLU A 229 22.66 19.29 2.35
CA GLU A 229 22.56 19.29 3.82
C GLU A 229 23.70 18.50 4.47
N TYR A 230 24.12 17.40 3.86
CA TYR A 230 25.27 16.63 4.33
C TYR A 230 26.56 17.47 4.24
N GLU A 231 26.82 18.08 3.08
CA GLU A 231 27.98 18.94 2.86
C GLU A 231 27.95 20.18 3.75
N ALA A 232 26.78 20.79 3.98
CA ALA A 232 26.62 21.91 4.91
C ALA A 232 26.90 21.49 6.36
N ASN A 233 26.42 20.31 6.79
CA ASN A 233 26.72 19.78 8.12
C ASN A 233 28.22 19.48 8.28
N GLU A 234 28.86 18.91 7.26
CA GLU A 234 30.31 18.65 7.30
C GLU A 234 31.12 19.95 7.30
N ARG A 235 30.69 20.97 6.55
CA ARG A 235 31.29 22.31 6.60
C ARG A 235 31.13 22.94 7.98
N ALA A 236 29.95 22.87 8.59
CA ALA A 236 29.71 23.40 9.94
C ALA A 236 30.54 22.69 11.02
N LYS A 237 30.67 21.36 10.93
CA LYS A 237 31.58 20.59 11.80
C LYS A 237 33.04 20.93 11.59
N THR A 238 33.43 21.27 10.36
CA THR A 238 34.80 21.69 10.06
C THR A 238 35.04 23.09 10.60
N GLN A 239 34.11 24.01 10.40
CA GLN A 239 34.18 25.38 10.89
C GLN A 239 34.25 25.44 12.41
N SER A 240 33.37 24.73 13.13
CA SER A 240 33.44 24.65 14.60
C SER A 240 34.78 24.13 15.13
N LYS A 241 35.46 23.23 14.40
CA LYS A 241 36.82 22.79 14.76
C LYS A 241 37.87 23.85 14.47
N VAL A 242 37.69 24.63 13.40
CA VAL A 242 38.56 25.78 13.09
C VAL A 242 38.41 26.84 14.18
N ASP A 243 37.18 27.16 14.58
CA ASP A 243 36.88 28.17 15.59
C ASP A 243 37.49 27.78 16.96
N LEU A 244 37.29 26.52 17.39
CA LEU A 244 37.91 25.99 18.62
C LEU A 244 39.45 26.01 18.56
N LEU A 245 40.03 25.77 17.38
CA LEU A 245 41.48 25.85 17.21
C LEU A 245 41.95 27.31 17.24
N HIS A 246 41.18 28.24 16.70
CA HIS A 246 41.47 29.67 16.73
C HIS A 246 41.50 30.19 18.17
N GLU A 247 40.49 29.88 18.98
CA GLU A 247 40.45 30.21 20.42
C GLU A 247 41.64 29.61 21.19
N ALA A 248 42.02 28.37 20.87
CA ALA A 248 43.18 27.71 21.50
C ALA A 248 44.52 28.39 21.11
N ILE A 249 44.63 28.95 19.90
CA ILE A 249 45.80 29.69 19.45
C ILE A 249 45.84 31.08 20.11
N GLU A 250 44.71 31.78 20.20
CA GLU A 250 44.62 33.09 20.86
C GLU A 250 45.01 33.01 22.34
N THR A 251 44.50 31.99 23.05
CA THR A 251 44.82 31.77 24.46
C THR A 251 46.26 31.30 24.67
N ASN A 252 46.89 30.68 23.68
CA ASN A 252 48.25 30.15 23.78
C ASN A 252 49.08 30.38 22.49
N PRO A 253 49.54 31.62 22.23
CA PRO A 253 50.12 32.00 20.94
C PRO A 253 51.41 31.25 20.57
N THR A 254 52.17 30.79 21.56
CA THR A 254 53.45 30.07 21.38
C THR A 254 53.32 28.55 21.51
N ALA A 255 52.10 28.02 21.65
CA ALA A 255 51.89 26.59 21.82
C ALA A 255 52.30 25.78 20.57
N SER A 256 53.06 24.71 20.81
CA SER A 256 53.39 23.74 19.75
C SER A 256 52.13 22.97 19.32
N ILE A 257 52.16 22.39 18.10
CA ILE A 257 51.06 21.57 17.55
C ILE A 257 50.68 20.43 18.52
N ARG A 258 51.64 19.86 19.25
CA ARG A 258 51.38 18.85 20.28
C ARG A 258 50.51 19.39 21.42
N LYS A 259 50.81 20.60 21.89
CA LYS A 259 50.10 21.23 22.99
C LYS A 259 48.72 21.73 22.57
N LEU A 260 48.57 22.24 21.35
CA LEU A 260 47.26 22.57 20.78
C LEU A 260 46.36 21.35 20.58
N ALA A 261 46.93 20.20 20.19
CA ALA A 261 46.20 18.93 20.10
C ALA A 261 45.70 18.43 21.47
N GLU A 262 46.49 18.61 22.52
CA GLU A 262 46.08 18.28 23.90
C GLU A 262 44.96 19.20 24.40
N ILE A 263 45.05 20.51 24.12
CA ILE A 263 44.04 21.50 24.56
C ILE A 263 42.71 21.31 23.82
N THR A 264 42.76 21.09 22.50
CA THR A 264 41.55 20.96 21.65
C THR A 264 40.98 19.54 21.62
N GLY A 265 41.73 18.53 22.08
CA GLY A 265 41.37 17.12 21.98
C GLY A 265 41.41 16.56 20.54
N PHE A 266 41.96 17.31 19.57
CA PHE A 266 42.10 16.89 18.18
C PHE A 266 43.40 16.12 17.93
N SER A 267 43.45 15.31 16.86
CA SER A 267 44.69 14.67 16.46
C SER A 267 45.69 15.69 15.88
N LYS A 268 46.99 15.40 16.02
CA LYS A 268 48.07 16.27 15.50
C LYS A 268 47.93 16.56 14.00
N SER A 269 47.49 15.58 13.22
CA SER A 269 47.25 15.72 11.78
C SER A 269 46.07 16.63 11.47
N VAL A 270 45.00 16.57 12.26
CA VAL A 270 43.84 17.47 12.12
C VAL A 270 44.22 18.89 12.47
N VAL A 271 44.94 19.10 13.58
CA VAL A 271 45.44 20.43 13.99
C VAL A 271 46.35 21.02 12.93
N GLN A 272 47.29 20.23 12.39
CA GLN A 272 48.22 20.70 11.35
C GLN A 272 47.47 21.11 10.07
N ARG A 273 46.49 20.32 9.64
CA ARG A 273 45.67 20.61 8.46
C ARG A 273 44.79 21.85 8.64
N LEU A 274 44.12 21.98 9.79
CA LEU A 274 43.28 23.14 10.08
C LEU A 274 44.11 24.42 10.26
N LYS A 275 45.29 24.32 10.88
CA LYS A 275 46.23 25.44 11.01
C LYS A 275 46.77 25.94 9.68
N SER A 276 46.86 25.09 8.65
CA SER A 276 47.21 25.52 7.28
C SER A 276 46.06 26.17 6.50
N GLN A 277 44.83 26.10 7.03
CA GLN A 277 43.63 26.71 6.46
C GLN A 277 43.23 28.02 7.14
N LEU A 278 43.81 28.30 8.31
CA LEU A 278 43.80 29.59 9.02
C LEU A 278 44.87 30.50 8.43
#